data_AF-A0A852TFR8-F1
#
_entry.id   AF-A0A852TFR8-F1
#
_cell.length_a   1.000
_cell.length_b   1.000
_cell.length_c   1.000
_cell.angle_alpha   90.00
_cell.angle_beta   90.00
_cell.angle_gamma   90.00
#
_symmetry.space_group_name_H-M   'P 1'
#
loop_
_entity.id
_entity.type
_entity.pdbx_description
1 polymer ?
#
loop_
_entity_poly.entity_id
_entity_poly.type
_entity_poly.pdbx_seq_one_letter_code
_entity_poly.pdbx_strand_id
1 'polypeptide(L)'
;MIFLIFSSAYNLLNFINSVFYLSFFYLIIVLFMYTAKGGFFDGVTFGFRRFNTLMFKKNDYLESWRDKPLPSEKFNASLYQRLKFQSISLLVLLVILLVLYYTM
;
A
#
# COMPACT_ATOMS: atom_id res chain seq x y z
N MET A 1 -13.94 21.99 5.05
CA MET A 1 -14.06 20.89 6.05
C MET A 1 -15.33 21.04 6.88
N ILE A 2 -15.62 22.21 7.47
CA ILE A 2 -16.86 22.47 8.22
C ILE A 2 -18.14 22.35 7.35
N PHE A 3 -18.11 22.75 6.08
CA PHE A 3 -19.26 22.64 5.15
C PHE A 3 -19.76 21.20 4.90
N LEU A 4 -18.88 20.19 5.01
CA LEU A 4 -19.26 18.78 4.85
C LEU A 4 -19.96 18.21 6.11
N ILE A 5 -19.98 18.95 7.22
CA ILE A 5 -20.58 18.50 8.49
C ILE A 5 -21.98 19.11 8.67
N PHE A 6 -22.25 20.27 8.06
CA PHE A 6 -23.48 21.05 8.27
C PHE A 6 -24.46 21.02 7.09
N SER A 7 -24.16 20.33 6.00
CA SER A 7 -25.13 20.18 4.92
C SER A 7 -26.20 19.15 5.30
N SER A 8 -27.47 19.52 5.10
CA SER A 8 -28.65 18.70 5.36
C SER A 8 -28.67 17.35 4.61
N ALA A 9 -27.72 17.10 3.72
CA ALA A 9 -27.55 15.88 2.94
C ALA A 9 -26.55 14.87 3.57
N TYR A 10 -25.95 15.16 4.72
CA TYR A 10 -24.99 14.26 5.40
C TYR A 10 -25.69 13.23 6.29
N ASN A 11 -26.22 12.19 5.66
CA ASN A 11 -26.65 10.99 6.37
C ASN A 11 -25.44 10.17 6.86
N LEU A 12 -25.62 9.41 7.95
CA LEU A 12 -24.64 8.46 8.50
C LEU A 12 -24.02 7.56 7.40
N LEU A 13 -24.83 7.20 6.39
CA LEU A 13 -24.41 6.45 5.21
C LEU A 13 -23.32 7.16 4.39
N ASN A 14 -23.39 8.49 4.20
CA ASN A 14 -22.37 9.24 3.47
C ASN A 14 -21.04 9.31 4.25
N PHE A 15 -21.13 9.34 5.58
CA PHE A 15 -19.94 9.24 6.42
C PHE A 15 -19.30 7.85 6.32
N ILE A 16 -20.10 6.78 6.38
CA ILE A 16 -19.63 5.40 6.19
C ILE A 16 -18.95 5.24 4.82
N ASN A 17 -19.56 5.74 3.75
CA ASN A 17 -18.98 5.68 2.40
C ASN A 17 -17.63 6.40 2.32
N SER A 18 -17.52 7.58 2.95
CA SER A 18 -16.26 8.34 2.97
C SER A 18 -15.15 7.58 3.72
N VAL A 19 -15.47 7.01 4.89
CA VAL A 19 -14.55 6.18 5.67
C VAL A 19 -14.18 4.91 4.91
N PHE A 20 -15.12 4.30 4.19
CA PHE A 20 -14.89 3.13 3.35
C PHE A 20 -13.87 3.43 2.24
N TYR A 21 -14.06 4.49 1.44
CA TYR A 21 -13.13 4.83 0.37
C TYR A 21 -11.73 5.17 0.91
N LEU A 22 -11.67 5.88 2.04
CA LEU A 22 -10.41 6.19 2.70
C LEU A 22 -9.70 4.90 3.19
N SER A 23 -10.43 4.03 3.89
CA SER A 23 -9.91 2.76 4.39
C SER A 23 -9.43 1.86 3.26
N PHE A 24 -10.20 1.76 2.17
CA PHE A 24 -9.87 1.00 0.97
C PHE A 24 -8.57 1.48 0.32
N PHE A 25 -8.39 2.81 0.20
CA PHE A 25 -7.16 3.39 -0.33
C PHE A 25 -5.94 3.01 0.53
N TYR A 26 -6.05 3.14 1.86
CA TYR A 26 -4.98 2.73 2.78
C TYR A 26 -4.69 1.22 2.68
N LEU A 27 -5.73 0.40 2.53
CA LEU A 27 -5.61 -1.06 2.42
C LEU A 27 -4.82 -1.44 1.16
N ILE A 28 -5.13 -0.84 0.00
CA ILE A 28 -4.37 -1.05 -1.24
C ILE A 28 -2.89 -0.73 -1.04
N ILE A 29 -2.57 0.41 -0.44
CA ILE A 29 -1.17 0.82 -0.21
C ILE A 29 -0.45 -0.17 0.70
N VAL A 30 -1.08 -0.58 1.81
CA VAL A 30 -0.50 -1.53 2.76
C VAL A 30 -0.27 -2.89 2.11
N LEU A 31 -1.20 -3.39 1.29
CA LEU A 31 -1.03 -4.64 0.55
C LEU A 31 0.08 -4.55 -0.50
N PHE A 32 0.16 -3.45 -1.24
CA PHE A 32 1.24 -3.22 -2.18
C PHE A 32 2.59 -3.24 -1.46
N MET A 33 2.71 -2.50 -0.35
CA MET A 33 3.91 -2.53 0.49
C MET A 33 4.21 -3.91 1.08
N TYR A 34 3.18 -4.68 1.42
CA TYR A 34 3.35 -6.06 1.90
C TYR A 34 3.95 -6.96 0.81
N THR A 35 3.48 -6.87 -0.43
CA THR A 35 4.09 -7.60 -1.56
C THR A 35 5.54 -7.14 -1.85
N ALA A 36 5.82 -5.85 -1.68
CA ALA A 36 7.17 -5.32 -1.83
C ALA A 36 8.13 -5.81 -0.74
N LYS A 37 7.65 -5.87 0.51
CA LYS A 37 8.39 -6.46 1.62
C LYS A 37 8.69 -7.94 1.41
N GLY A 38 7.75 -8.68 0.81
CA GLY A 38 7.88 -10.12 0.55
C GLY A 38 8.88 -10.50 -0.54
N GLY A 39 9.63 -9.55 -1.11
CA GLY A 39 10.65 -9.81 -2.13
C GLY A 39 10.07 -10.17 -3.51
N PHE A 40 8.76 -9.99 -3.73
CA PHE A 40 8.13 -10.23 -5.03
C PHE A 40 8.80 -9.41 -6.15
N PHE A 41 9.03 -8.12 -5.89
CA PHE A 41 9.70 -7.24 -6.85
C PHE A 41 11.19 -7.54 -7.00
N ASP A 42 11.83 -8.20 -6.03
CA ASP A 42 13.22 -8.63 -6.15
C ASP A 42 13.33 -9.75 -7.19
N GLY A 43 12.42 -10.72 -7.16
CA GLY A 43 12.33 -11.79 -8.14
C GLY A 43 12.08 -11.27 -9.57
N VAL A 44 11.16 -10.31 -9.71
CA VAL A 44 10.89 -9.64 -11.01
C VAL A 44 12.15 -8.90 -11.49
N THR A 45 12.78 -8.12 -10.63
CA THR A 45 13.98 -7.34 -10.95
C THR A 45 15.14 -8.26 -11.35
N PHE A 46 15.31 -9.39 -10.65
CA PHE A 46 16.31 -10.40 -10.98
C PHE A 46 16.07 -11.01 -12.36
N GLY A 47 14.82 -11.35 -12.69
CA GLY A 47 14.44 -11.88 -14.01
C GLY A 47 14.80 -10.92 -15.15
N PHE A 48 14.43 -9.63 -15.02
CA PHE A 48 14.76 -8.61 -16.02
C PHE A 48 16.27 -8.38 -16.12
N ARG A 49 16.99 -8.30 -15.00
CA ARG A 49 18.45 -8.15 -14.97
C ARG A 49 19.14 -9.30 -15.71
N ARG A 50 18.75 -10.55 -15.40
CA ARG A 50 19.30 -11.76 -16.04
C ARG A 50 19.00 -11.80 -17.54
N PHE A 51 17.77 -11.49 -17.94
CA PHE A 51 17.38 -11.46 -19.34
C PHE A 51 18.20 -10.43 -20.14
N ASN A 52 18.36 -9.23 -19.60
CA ASN A 52 19.13 -8.17 -20.24
C ASN A 52 20.61 -8.56 -20.42
N THR A 53 21.24 -9.15 -19.40
CA THR A 53 22.63 -9.62 -19.49
C THR A 53 22.81 -10.72 -20.54
N LEU A 54 21.86 -11.67 -20.63
CA LEU A 54 21.89 -12.77 -21.60
C LEU A 54 21.65 -12.29 -23.04
N MET A 55 20.71 -11.37 -23.26
CA MET A 55 20.38 -10.89 -24.61
C MET A 55 21.40 -9.90 -25.18
N PHE A 56 21.96 -9.02 -24.34
CA PHE A 56 22.79 -7.92 -24.85
C PHE A 56 24.30 -8.18 -24.81
N LYS A 57 24.77 -9.37 -24.38
CA LYS A 57 26.19 -9.83 -24.40
C LYS A 57 27.22 -8.70 -24.15
N LYS A 58 26.96 -7.79 -23.20
CA LYS A 58 27.89 -6.71 -22.88
C LYS A 58 29.03 -7.31 -22.07
N ASN A 59 30.24 -7.30 -22.63
CA ASN A 59 31.48 -7.68 -21.95
C ASN A 59 31.56 -6.92 -20.61
N ASP A 60 31.57 -7.70 -19.53
CA ASP A 60 31.19 -7.26 -18.19
C ASP A 60 32.34 -6.53 -17.50
N TYR A 61 32.36 -5.20 -17.65
CA TYR A 61 33.13 -4.29 -16.79
C TYR A 61 32.24 -3.65 -15.71
N LEU A 62 31.01 -4.15 -15.54
CA LEU A 62 29.96 -3.46 -14.78
C LEU A 62 29.28 -4.38 -13.77
N GLU A 63 30.03 -5.23 -13.06
CA GLU A 63 29.59 -5.95 -11.86
C GLU A 63 28.87 -5.06 -10.81
N SER A 64 29.03 -3.73 -10.93
CA SER A 64 28.24 -2.65 -10.29
C SER A 64 26.71 -2.84 -10.23
N TRP A 65 26.11 -3.70 -11.05
CA TRP A 65 24.67 -3.99 -10.97
C TRP A 65 24.32 -4.98 -9.84
N ARG A 66 25.27 -5.83 -9.38
CA ARG A 66 25.10 -6.70 -8.21
C ARG A 66 25.03 -5.91 -6.92
N ASP A 67 25.77 -4.81 -6.83
CA ASP A 67 25.83 -3.95 -5.63
C ASP A 67 24.63 -2.99 -5.51
N LYS A 68 23.73 -2.96 -6.50
CA LYS A 68 22.54 -2.10 -6.42
C LYS A 68 21.54 -2.69 -5.42
N PRO A 69 21.17 -1.95 -4.37
CA PRO A 69 20.28 -2.45 -3.34
C PRO A 69 18.96 -2.91 -3.93
N LEU A 70 18.48 -4.04 -3.43
CA LEU A 70 17.25 -4.66 -3.88
C LEU A 70 16.05 -3.77 -3.54
N PRO A 71 14.96 -3.82 -4.33
CA PRO A 71 13.71 -3.14 -3.99
C PRO A 71 13.25 -3.37 -2.54
N SER A 72 13.43 -4.59 -2.01
CA SER A 72 13.14 -4.92 -0.61
C SER A 72 14.07 -4.26 0.42
N GLU A 73 15.33 -3.98 0.07
CA GLU A 73 16.29 -3.32 0.97
C GLU A 73 16.03 -1.82 1.10
N LYS A 74 15.39 -1.22 0.08
CA LYS A 74 14.91 0.17 0.13
C LYS A 74 13.59 0.32 0.90
N PHE A 75 13.07 -0.76 1.48
CA PHE A 75 11.79 -0.76 2.17
C PHE A 75 11.87 -0.04 3.51
N ASN A 76 11.07 1.00 3.68
CA ASN A 76 10.96 1.69 4.97
C ASN A 76 9.97 0.97 5.90
N ALA A 77 10.52 0.14 6.80
CA ALA A 77 9.73 -0.62 7.77
C ALA A 77 8.90 0.26 8.73
N SER A 78 9.43 1.42 9.13
CA SER A 78 8.72 2.36 10.02
C SER A 78 7.49 2.97 9.35
N LEU A 79 7.61 3.35 8.07
CA LEU A 79 6.49 3.90 7.30
C LEU A 79 5.41 2.82 7.08
N TYR A 80 5.83 1.60 6.74
CA TYR A 80 4.91 0.46 6.61
C TYR A 80 4.14 0.19 7.90
N GLN A 81 4.82 0.17 9.05
CA GLN A 81 4.16 -0.11 10.33
C GLN A 81 3.14 0.97 10.69
N ARG A 82 3.44 2.24 10.44
CA ARG A 82 2.49 3.36 10.62
C ARG A 82 1.29 3.24 9.69
N LEU A 83 1.50 2.97 8.40
CA LEU A 83 0.40 2.80 7.45
C LEU A 83 -0.45 1.57 7.75
N LYS A 84 0.17 0.46 8.15
CA LYS A 84 -0.53 -0.75 8.59
C LYS A 84 -1.43 -0.46 9.79
N PHE A 85 -0.90 0.23 10.81
CA PHE A 85 -1.69 0.61 11.98
C PHE A 85 -2.86 1.52 11.60
N GLN A 86 -2.61 2.52 10.75
CA GLN A 86 -3.66 3.42 10.27
C GLN A 86 -4.76 2.68 9.49
N SER A 87 -4.39 1.75 8.60
CA SER A 87 -5.34 0.94 7.83
C SER A 87 -6.19 0.05 8.72
N ILE A 88 -5.59 -0.62 9.71
CA ILE A 88 -6.33 -1.46 10.67
C ILE A 88 -7.27 -0.60 11.52
N SER A 89 -6.81 0.55 12.00
CA SER A 89 -7.64 1.47 12.78
C SER A 89 -8.86 1.96 11.99
N LEU A 90 -8.67 2.33 10.72
CA LEU A 90 -9.76 2.73 9.82
C LEU A 90 -10.74 1.58 9.53
N LEU A 91 -10.26 0.34 9.39
CA LEU A 91 -11.11 -0.83 9.25
C LEU A 91 -11.95 -1.10 10.51
N VAL A 92 -11.35 -1.02 11.69
CA VAL A 92 -12.07 -1.18 12.96
C VAL A 92 -13.14 -0.11 13.11
N LEU A 93 -12.80 1.15 12.81
CA LEU A 93 -13.76 2.25 12.81
C LEU A 93 -14.92 2.00 11.84
N LEU A 94 -14.62 1.55 10.62
CA LEU A 94 -15.64 1.23 9.62
C LEU A 94 -16.58 0.13 10.10
N VAL A 95 -16.05 -0.94 10.72
CA VAL A 95 -16.86 -2.03 11.28
C VAL A 95 -17.78 -1.50 12.38
N ILE A 96 -17.28 -0.67 13.29
CA ILE A 96 -18.09 -0.06 14.34
C ILE A 96 -19.23 0.78 13.73
N LEU A 97 -18.93 1.60 12.72
CA LEU A 97 -19.94 2.43 12.07
C LEU A 97 -21.00 1.59 11.35
N LEU A 98 -20.61 0.49 10.71
CA LEU A 98 -21.55 -0.43 10.06
C LEU A 98 -22.44 -1.11 11.10
N VAL A 99 -21.89 -1.59 12.22
CA VAL A 99 -22.69 -2.17 13.31
C VAL A 99 -23.71 -1.14 13.80
N LEU A 100 -23.28 0.07 14.12
CA LEU A 100 -24.18 1.13 14.56
C LEU A 100 -25.29 1.44 13.54
N TYR A 101 -24.95 1.51 12.25
CA TYR A 101 -25.90 1.79 11.17
C TYR A 101 -26.96 0.71 10.98
N TYR A 102 -26.62 -0.57 11.21
CA TYR A 102 -27.58 -1.66 11.07
C TYR A 102 -28.36 -1.95 12.36
N THR A 103 -27.86 -1.52 13.53
CA THR A 103 -28.55 -1.70 14.81
C THR A 103 -29.55 -0.59 15.15
N MET A 104 -29.41 0.58 14.52
CA MET A 104 -30.28 1.74 14.69
C MET A 104 -31.25 1.84 13.52
#